data_AF-K7W5D6-F1
#
_entry.id   AF-K7W5D6-F1
#
_cell.length_a   1.000
_cell.length_b   1.000
_cell.length_c   1.000
_cell.angle_alpha   90.00
_cell.angle_beta   90.00
_cell.angle_gamma   90.00
#
_symmetry.space_group_name_H-M   'P 1'
#
loop_
_entity.id
_entity.type
_entity.pdbx_description
1 polymer ?
#
loop_
_entity_poly.entity_id
_entity_poly.type
_entity_poly.pdbx_seq_one_letter_code
_entity_poly.pdbx_strand_id
1 'polypeptide(L)' 'MSYSYLLDTNTLSDFIKHPTGKIFSKIQEVGEEKICTSIIVACELRLGAEKKKT' A
#
# COMPACT_ATOMS: atom_id res chain seq x y z
N MET A 1 6.48 15.81 9.01
CA MET A 1 6.05 14.88 7.95
C MET A 1 4.96 15.53 7.13
N SER A 2 5.17 15.70 5.82
CA SER A 2 4.14 16.13 4.88
C SER A 2 3.87 14.96 3.94
N TYR A 3 2.63 14.46 3.92
CA TYR A 3 2.23 13.45 2.96
C TYR A 3 2.04 14.10 1.59
N SER A 4 2.59 13.50 0.54
CA SER A 4 2.50 14.02 -0.84
C SER A 4 1.76 13.08 -1.77
N TYR A 5 1.64 11.79 -1.42
CA TYR A 5 1.00 10.78 -2.25
C TYR A 5 0.05 9.91 -1.43
N LEU A 6 -1.20 9.80 -1.90
CA LEU A 6 -2.20 8.89 -1.35
C LEU A 6 -2.34 7.68 -2.28
N LEU A 7 -1.99 6.49 -1.81
CA LEU A 7 -2.16 5.26 -2.58
C LEU A 7 -3.62 4.80 -2.52
N ASP A 8 -4.18 4.51 -3.68
CA ASP A 8 -5.51 3.91 -3.83
C ASP A 8 -5.47 2.39 -3.66
N THR A 9 -6.66 1.78 -3.62
CA THR A 9 -6.84 0.34 -3.43
C THR A 9 -6.21 -0.50 -4.55
N ASN A 10 -6.23 -0.05 -5.80
CA ASN A 10 -5.64 -0.80 -6.92
C ASN A 10 -4.11 -0.80 -6.82
N THR A 11 -3.52 0.36 -6.54
CA THR A 11 -2.07 0.48 -6.31
C THR A 11 -1.64 -0.44 -5.16
N LEU A 12 -2.33 -0.40 -4.02
CA LEU A 12 -2.01 -1.30 -2.91
C LEU A 12 -2.24 -2.77 -3.23
N SER A 13 -3.30 -3.10 -3.96
CA SER A 13 -3.59 -4.48 -4.37
C SER A 13 -2.54 -5.04 -5.31
N ASP A 14 -2.05 -4.23 -6.26
CA ASP A 14 -0.94 -4.60 -7.15
C ASP A 14 0.36 -4.78 -6.36
N PHE A 15 0.64 -3.88 -5.42
CA PHE A 15 1.82 -3.97 -4.56
C PHE A 15 1.83 -5.24 -3.71
N ILE A 16 0.69 -5.66 -3.16
CA ILE A 16 0.59 -6.90 -2.38
C ILE A 16 0.83 -8.14 -3.26
N LYS A 17 0.38 -8.13 -4.51
CA LYS A 17 0.61 -9.22 -5.47
C LYS A 17 2.05 -9.26 -5.97
N HIS A 18 2.66 -8.08 -6.12
CA HIS A 18 4.01 -7.87 -6.66
C HIS A 18 4.85 -7.01 -5.70
N PRO A 19 5.25 -7.54 -4.53
CA PRO A 19 5.91 -6.77 -3.47
C PRO A 19 7.28 -6.20 -3.86
N THR A 20 7.90 -6.72 -4.92
CA THR A 20 9.16 -6.21 -5.50
C THR A 20 8.95 -5.63 -6.90
N GLY A 21 7.71 -5.26 -7.25
CA GLY A 21 7.34 -4.71 -8.56
C GLY A 21 7.61 -3.21 -8.68
N LYS A 22 7.03 -2.60 -9.72
CA LYS A 22 7.20 -1.17 -10.04
C LYS A 22 6.87 -0.23 -8.86
N ILE A 23 5.84 -0.58 -8.09
CA ILE A 23 5.39 0.23 -6.95
C ILE A 23 6.46 0.25 -5.85
N PHE A 24 7.15 -0.87 -5.60
CA PHE A 24 8.25 -0.94 -4.65
C PHE A 24 9.37 0.04 -5.02
N SER A 25 9.83 0.01 -6.27
CA SER A 25 10.87 0.93 -6.75
C SER A 25 10.44 2.39 -6.63
N LYS A 26 9.14 2.68 -6.85
CA LYS A 26 8.64 4.05 -6.72
C LYS A 26 8.54 4.51 -5.26
N ILE A 27 8.14 3.63 -4.36
CA ILE A 27 8.15 3.90 -2.91
C ILE A 27 9.58 4.21 -2.44
N GLN A 28 10.58 3.43 -2.89
CA GLN A 28 11.98 3.67 -2.56
C GLN A 28 12.52 5.01 -3.10
N GLU A 29 12.11 5.41 -4.31
CA GLU A 29 12.52 6.69 -4.91
C GLU A 29 11.90 7.89 -4.18
N VAL A 30 10.63 7.79 -3.78
CA VAL A 30 9.86 8.90 -3.18
C VAL A 30 10.13 9.06 -1.68
N GLY A 31 10.32 7.94 -0.98
CA GLY A 31 10.38 7.85 0.47
C GLY A 31 9.03 7.42 1.08
N GLU A 32 9.05 6.42 1.95
CA GLU A 32 7.87 5.89 2.63
C GLU A 32 7.14 6.95 3.48
N GLU A 33 7.87 7.93 4.01
CA GLU A 33 7.34 8.99 4.87
C GLU A 33 6.43 10.00 4.15
N LYS A 34 6.46 10.02 2.82
CA LYS A 34 5.64 10.90 1.98
C LYS A 34 4.38 10.22 1.45
N ILE A 35 4.20 8.94 1.77
CA ILE A 35 3.15 8.11 1.23
C ILE A 35 2.16 7.79 2.34
N CYS A 36 0.88 7.87 2.02
CA CYS A 36 -0.20 7.44 2.89
C CYS A 36 -1.24 6.65 2.11
N THR A 37 -2.17 6.03 2.83
CA THR A 37 -3.38 5.47 2.24
C THR A 37 -4.56 5.80 3.14
N SER A 38 -5.78 5.64 2.61
CA SER A 38 -6.99 5.81 3.38
C SER A 38 -7.09 4.76 4.48
N ILE A 39 -7.58 5.17 5.65
CA ILE A 39 -7.86 4.25 6.77
C ILE A 39 -8.82 3.12 6.37
N ILE A 40 -9.74 3.37 5.45
CA ILE A 40 -10.68 2.36 4.94
C ILE A 40 -9.93 1.24 4.22
N VAL A 41 -9.01 1.61 3.31
CA VAL A 41 -8.20 0.65 2.55
C VAL A 41 -7.28 -0.14 3.49
N ALA A 42 -6.68 0.53 4.49
CA ALA A 42 -5.87 -0.16 5.50
C ALA A 42 -6.67 -1.23 6.27
N CYS A 43 -7.94 -0.93 6.61
CA CYS A 43 -8.84 -1.89 7.25
C CYS A 43 -9.20 -3.07 6.33
N GLU A 44 -9.50 -2.82 5.05
CA GLU A 44 -9.80 -3.87 4.07
C GLU A 44 -8.62 -4.83 3.88
N LEU A 45 -7.40 -4.29 3.78
CA LEU A 45 -6.18 -5.10 3.67
C LEU A 45 -5.97 -5.98 4.90
N ARG A 46 -6.17 -5.43 6.10
CA ARG A 46 -6.08 -6.20 7.35
C ARG A 46 -7.11 -7.32 7.40
N LEU A 47 -8.36 -7.03 7.02
CA LEU A 47 -9.41 -8.04 6.95
C LEU A 47 -9.09 -9.15 5.93
N GLY A 48 -8.59 -8.78 4.75
CA GLY A 48 -8.18 -9.73 3.72
C GLY A 48 -7.03 -10.64 4.17
N ALA A 49 -6.05 -10.08 4.88
CA ALA A 49 -4.93 -10.83 5.45
C ALA A 49 -5.40 -11.86 6.51
N GLU A 50 -6.35 -11.48 7.38
CA GLU A 50 -6.92 -12.39 8.37
C GLU A 50 -7.77 -13.50 7.72
N LYS A 51 -8.55 -13.19 6.68
CA LYS A 51 -9.31 -14.20 5.94
C LYS A 51 -8.43 -15.26 5.27
N LYS A 52 -7.24 -14.89 4.78
CA LYS A 52 -6.31 -15.82 4.12
C LYS A 52 -5.54 -16.72 5.11
N LYS A 53 -5.50 -16.40 6.40
CA LYS A 53 -4.82 -17.20 7.43
C LYS A 53 -5.59 -18.49 7.82
N THR A 54 -6.84 -18.62 7.39
CA THR A 54 -7.68 -19.83 7.61
C THR A 54 -7.65 -20.70 6.37
#